data_AF-A0A8H5RJG6-F1
#
_entry.id   AF-A0A8H5RJG6-F1
#
_cell.length_a   1.000
_cell.length_b   1.000
_cell.length_c   1.000
_cell.angle_alpha   90.00
_cell.angle_beta   90.00
_cell.angle_gamma   90.00
#
_symmetry.space_group_name_H-M   'P 1'
#
loop_
_entity.id
_entity.type
_entity.pdbx_description
1 polymer ?
#
loop_
_entity_poly.entity_id
_entity_poly.type
_entity_poly.pdbx_seq_one_letter_code
_entity_poly.pdbx_strand_id
1 'polypeptide(L)'
;MKQRFDSAACLEFELSNCIAVLVPSYVKEPVSASRPRSGKVLDSLYELSLVTTLRIYIQDRLLSLDQLNSISDRVTKGQLEPFSGPEYDISRMFSGSGAKATKLAPPKPPSYEKATSSQPPSAPSYQRKRPRQDSPQRLDSISQVWDKLQKLESLFHSKVGELTAENAKLRDYKPKPDESQAETTQPTDQSQVVIELRAENARLREEVERLKSKQVDLEAEVASLQTAQRSEKDTEEVAIIEIRDDIESLERRLSWVENGKDEYFIKQIKQEIFDELATRVLGG
;
A
#
# COMPACT_ATOMS: atom_id res chain seq x y z
N MET A 1 6.09 16.05 25.97
CA MET A 1 7.01 16.04 24.81
C MET A 1 8.39 15.65 25.32
N LYS A 2 9.01 14.57 24.80
CA LYS A 2 10.41 14.26 25.08
C LYS A 2 11.28 15.27 24.33
N GLN A 3 12.12 16.02 25.04
CA GLN A 3 13.05 16.96 24.45
C GLN A 3 14.09 16.16 23.66
N ARG A 4 14.07 16.26 22.32
CA ARG A 4 14.96 15.49 21.44
C ARG A 4 16.39 16.05 21.38
N PHE A 5 16.60 17.28 21.84
CA PHE A 5 17.86 18.01 21.75
C PHE A 5 18.09 18.82 23.04
N ASP A 6 19.35 18.92 23.48
CA ASP A 6 19.74 19.69 24.66
C ASP A 6 19.58 21.21 24.45
N SER A 7 19.80 21.68 23.21
CA SER A 7 19.50 23.04 22.75
C SER A 7 19.21 23.04 21.24
N ALA A 8 18.17 23.78 20.81
CA ALA A 8 17.73 23.82 19.42
C ALA A 8 17.07 25.15 19.06
N ALA A 9 17.41 25.67 17.88
CA ALA A 9 16.75 26.78 17.23
C ALA A 9 15.42 26.30 16.64
N CYS A 10 14.34 27.02 16.95
CA CYS A 10 13.02 26.76 16.39
C CYS A 10 12.74 27.78 15.28
N LEU A 11 12.57 27.28 14.05
CA LEU A 11 12.06 28.06 12.93
C LEU A 11 10.56 27.85 12.84
N GLU A 12 9.80 28.91 13.06
CA GLU A 12 8.34 28.92 12.93
C GLU A 12 7.93 29.58 11.62
N PHE A 13 7.27 28.81 10.76
CA PHE A 13 6.76 29.26 9.47
C PHE A 13 5.25 29.27 9.48
N GLU A 14 4.67 30.38 9.04
CA GLU A 14 3.25 30.52 8.77
C GLU A 14 3.02 30.45 7.26
N LEU A 15 2.28 29.42 6.82
CA LEU A 15 1.98 29.17 5.42
C LEU A 15 0.73 29.96 5.03
N SER A 16 0.83 30.71 3.93
CA SER A 16 -0.31 31.48 3.40
C SER A 16 -1.42 30.57 2.86
N ASN A 17 -1.08 29.35 2.47
CA ASN A 17 -1.98 28.36 1.88
C ASN A 17 -1.85 27.02 2.59
N CYS A 18 -2.95 26.25 2.59
CA CYS A 18 -2.99 24.86 3.03
C CYS A 18 -2.01 23.98 2.24
N ILE A 19 -1.51 22.91 2.88
CA ILE A 19 -0.57 21.98 2.26
C ILE A 19 -1.28 21.22 1.12
N ALA A 20 -0.69 21.26 -0.07
CA ALA A 20 -1.21 20.53 -1.22
C ALA A 20 -0.92 19.02 -1.09
N VAL A 21 -1.96 18.19 -1.16
CA VAL A 21 -1.82 16.73 -1.20
C VAL A 21 -1.65 16.28 -2.65
N LEU A 22 -0.58 15.55 -2.93
CA LEU A 22 -0.29 14.99 -4.25
C LEU A 22 -0.72 13.53 -4.32
N VAL A 23 -1.43 13.17 -5.39
CA VAL A 23 -1.81 11.78 -5.69
C VAL A 23 -1.37 11.38 -7.10
N PRO A 24 -1.14 10.09 -7.36
CA PRO A 24 -0.82 9.64 -8.72
C PRO A 24 -1.90 10.05 -9.72
N SER A 25 -1.48 10.49 -10.92
CA SER A 25 -2.40 11.03 -11.94
C SER A 25 -3.52 10.05 -12.35
N TYR A 26 -3.26 8.74 -12.29
CA TYR A 26 -4.23 7.69 -12.64
C TYR A 26 -5.33 7.47 -11.59
N VAL A 27 -5.23 8.08 -10.41
CA VAL A 27 -6.25 7.97 -9.36
C VAL A 27 -7.50 8.76 -9.75
N LYS A 28 -8.64 8.08 -9.74
CA LYS A 28 -9.96 8.70 -9.99
C LYS A 28 -10.37 9.57 -8.81
N GLU A 29 -10.91 10.75 -9.11
CA GLU A 29 -11.46 11.67 -8.12
C GLU A 29 -12.97 11.43 -7.91
N PRO A 30 -13.48 11.60 -6.68
CA PRO A 30 -12.77 11.93 -5.45
C PRO A 30 -11.96 10.75 -4.89
N VAL A 31 -10.81 11.03 -4.28
CA VAL A 31 -9.97 10.01 -3.63
C VAL A 31 -10.79 9.39 -2.50
N SER A 32 -11.05 8.08 -2.61
CA SER A 32 -11.85 7.34 -1.64
C SER A 32 -11.10 6.12 -1.15
N ALA A 33 -11.23 5.83 0.13
CA ALA A 33 -10.64 4.66 0.73
C ALA A 33 -11.42 3.40 0.33
N SER A 34 -10.71 2.41 -0.23
CA SER A 34 -11.27 1.09 -0.48
C SER A 34 -11.37 0.22 0.78
N ARG A 35 -10.62 0.58 1.83
CA ARG A 35 -10.50 -0.19 3.09
C ARG A 35 -10.54 0.74 4.31
N PRO A 36 -11.02 0.27 5.47
CA PRO A 36 -11.09 1.08 6.70
C PRO A 36 -9.75 1.67 7.15
N ARG A 37 -8.64 0.90 7.05
CA ARG A 37 -7.29 1.39 7.39
C ARG A 37 -6.86 2.55 6.48
N SER A 38 -7.12 2.46 5.18
CA SER A 38 -6.83 3.52 4.21
C SER A 38 -7.71 4.76 4.45
N GLY A 39 -8.92 4.59 4.99
CA GLY A 39 -9.79 5.69 5.41
C GLY A 39 -9.13 6.55 6.47
N LYS A 40 -8.62 5.93 7.55
CA LYS A 40 -7.89 6.65 8.61
C LYS A 40 -6.70 7.45 8.08
N VAL A 41 -5.98 6.91 7.10
CA VAL A 41 -4.85 7.61 6.48
C VAL A 41 -5.32 8.84 5.70
N LEU A 42 -6.41 8.72 4.93
CA LEU A 42 -6.99 9.88 4.23
C LEU A 42 -7.52 10.92 5.20
N ASP A 43 -8.12 10.50 6.33
CA ASP A 43 -8.59 11.41 7.37
C ASP A 43 -7.41 12.18 8.00
N SER A 44 -6.32 11.49 8.35
CA SER A 44 -5.10 12.14 8.85
C SER A 44 -4.44 13.06 7.83
N LEU A 45 -4.42 12.68 6.54
CA LEU A 45 -3.89 13.54 5.48
C LEU A 45 -4.78 14.77 5.26
N TYR A 46 -6.10 14.62 5.41
CA TYR A 46 -7.03 15.74 5.37
C TYR A 46 -6.74 16.70 6.53
N GLU A 47 -6.59 16.21 7.75
CA GLU A 47 -6.20 17.03 8.91
C GLU A 47 -4.86 17.76 8.70
N LEU A 48 -3.85 17.05 8.18
CA LEU A 48 -2.54 17.65 7.86
C LEU A 48 -2.63 18.70 6.76
N SER A 49 -3.51 18.51 5.77
CA SER A 49 -3.68 19.50 4.70
C SER A 49 -4.16 20.85 5.22
N LEU A 50 -4.90 20.86 6.34
CA LEU A 50 -5.42 22.08 6.97
C LEU A 50 -4.38 22.81 7.82
N VAL A 51 -3.22 22.22 8.08
CA VAL A 51 -2.17 22.84 8.91
C VAL A 51 -1.55 24.02 8.17
N THR A 52 -1.56 25.18 8.81
CA THR A 52 -0.93 26.42 8.31
C THR A 52 0.36 26.77 9.03
N THR A 53 0.68 26.13 10.15
CA THR A 53 1.89 26.39 10.92
C THR A 53 2.86 25.23 10.82
N LEU A 54 4.08 25.50 10.35
CA LEU A 54 5.16 24.53 10.28
C LEU A 54 6.29 24.96 11.22
N ARG A 55 6.66 24.08 12.17
CA ARG A 55 7.79 24.32 13.08
C ARG A 55 8.91 23.34 12.79
N ILE A 56 10.09 23.87 12.49
CA ILE A 56 11.30 23.09 12.21
C ILE A 56 12.29 23.33 13.34
N TYR A 57 12.68 22.26 14.03
CA TYR A 57 13.69 22.31 15.09
C TYR A 57 15.05 21.90 14.54
N ILE A 58 16.03 22.79 14.65
CA ILE A 58 17.40 22.56 14.18
C ILE A 58 18.31 22.61 15.41
N GLN A 59 19.22 21.64 15.53
CA GLN A 59 20.22 21.66 16.60
C GLN A 59 21.12 22.90 16.48
N ASP A 60 21.39 23.58 17.60
CA ASP A 60 22.15 24.85 17.60
C ASP A 60 23.53 24.72 16.97
N ARG A 61 24.20 23.57 17.16
CA ARG A 61 25.52 23.31 16.57
C ARG A 61 25.52 23.26 15.03
N LEU A 62 24.36 23.12 14.39
CA LEU A 62 24.21 23.02 12.94
C LEU A 62 23.83 24.35 12.28
N LEU A 63 23.46 25.36 13.06
CA LEU A 63 22.96 26.64 12.55
C LEU A 63 23.76 27.79 13.18
N SER A 64 24.54 28.51 12.36
CA SER A 64 25.18 29.73 12.84
C SER A 64 24.18 30.90 12.90
N LEU A 65 24.46 31.89 13.75
CA LEU A 65 23.64 33.10 13.85
C LEU A 65 23.56 33.85 12.50
N ASP A 66 24.66 33.90 11.75
CA ASP A 66 24.70 34.53 10.43
C ASP A 66 23.80 33.81 9.41
N GLN A 67 23.73 32.48 9.47
CA GLN A 67 22.82 31.69 8.64
C GLN A 67 21.37 31.95 9.01
N LEU A 68 21.05 32.02 10.30
CA LEU A 68 19.70 32.34 10.77
C LEU A 68 19.26 33.72 10.31
N ASN A 69 20.12 34.72 10.44
CA ASN A 69 19.86 36.09 9.96
C ASN A 69 19.69 36.11 8.44
N SER A 70 20.51 35.38 7.69
CA SER A 70 20.38 35.24 6.23
C SER A 70 19.05 34.60 5.81
N ILE A 71 18.60 33.57 6.52
CA ILE A 71 17.29 32.93 6.30
C ILE A 71 16.17 33.93 6.61
N SER A 72 16.22 34.62 7.76
CA SER A 72 15.21 35.61 8.15
C SER A 72 15.11 36.76 7.14
N ASP A 73 16.25 37.27 6.67
CA ASP A 73 16.33 38.30 5.64
C ASP A 73 15.71 37.83 4.31
N ARG A 74 16.01 36.61 3.86
CA ARG A 74 15.44 36.09 2.61
C ARG A 74 13.94 35.86 2.71
N VAL A 75 13.47 35.36 3.85
CA VAL A 75 12.04 35.15 4.13
C VAL A 75 11.30 36.48 4.11
N THR A 76 11.79 37.49 4.85
CA THR A 76 11.16 38.82 4.93
C THR A 76 11.18 39.55 3.58
N LYS A 77 12.22 39.34 2.77
CA LYS A 77 12.32 39.87 1.41
C LYS A 77 11.52 39.05 0.37
N GLY A 78 10.90 37.94 0.76
CA GLY A 78 10.15 37.06 -0.15
C GLY A 78 11.01 36.37 -1.22
N GLN A 79 12.31 36.21 -0.98
CA GLN A 79 13.29 35.69 -1.95
C GLN A 79 13.51 34.17 -1.84
N LEU A 80 12.55 33.45 -1.28
CA LEU A 80 12.59 31.99 -1.25
C LEU A 80 12.11 31.48 -2.61
N GLU A 81 13.06 31.18 -3.49
CA GLU A 81 12.76 30.55 -4.77
C GLU A 81 12.47 29.06 -4.59
N PRO A 82 11.41 28.52 -5.22
CA PRO A 82 11.20 27.08 -5.30
C PRO A 82 12.40 26.40 -5.94
N PHE A 83 12.76 25.23 -5.43
CA PHE A 83 13.78 24.41 -6.07
C PHE A 83 13.40 24.14 -7.53
N SER A 84 14.30 24.52 -8.44
CA SER A 84 14.11 24.43 -9.87
C SER A 84 15.15 23.47 -10.42
N GLY A 85 14.74 22.27 -10.82
CA GLY A 85 15.62 21.25 -11.35
C GLY A 85 14.85 19.99 -11.74
N PRO A 86 15.38 19.17 -12.68
CA PRO A 86 14.72 17.93 -13.10
C PRO A 86 14.55 16.90 -11.96
N GLU A 87 15.29 17.02 -10.87
CA GLU A 87 15.15 16.24 -9.63
C GLU A 87 13.98 16.69 -8.74
N TYR A 88 13.49 17.92 -8.96
CA TYR A 88 12.32 18.50 -8.28
C TYR A 88 11.07 18.49 -9.19
N ASP A 89 11.16 17.88 -10.38
CA ASP A 89 10.04 17.70 -11.29
C ASP A 89 9.06 16.66 -10.74
N ILE A 90 7.92 17.14 -10.25
CA ILE A 90 6.82 16.33 -9.73
C ILE A 90 6.26 15.32 -10.75
N SER A 91 6.53 15.52 -12.05
CA SER A 91 6.15 14.59 -13.13
C SER A 91 6.94 13.28 -13.07
N ARG A 92 8.16 13.33 -12.52
CA ARG A 92 8.99 12.14 -12.30
C ARG A 92 8.61 11.36 -11.04
N MET A 93 7.85 11.98 -10.13
CA MET A 93 7.27 11.26 -9.01
C MET A 93 6.27 10.20 -9.52
N PHE A 94 6.09 9.12 -8.77
CA PHE A 94 5.18 8.02 -9.12
C PHE A 94 5.54 7.31 -10.44
N SER A 95 6.81 6.92 -10.58
CA SER A 95 7.31 6.10 -11.70
C SER A 95 7.09 6.74 -13.08
N GLY A 96 7.14 8.08 -13.17
CA GLY A 96 6.93 8.83 -14.42
C GLY A 96 5.47 8.97 -14.84
N SER A 97 4.51 8.47 -14.05
CA SER A 97 3.07 8.72 -14.27
C SER A 97 2.62 10.11 -13.79
N GLY A 98 3.51 10.82 -13.10
CA GLY A 98 3.26 12.13 -12.52
C GLY A 98 2.31 12.11 -11.34
N ALA A 99 2.30 13.23 -10.64
CA ALA A 99 1.37 13.52 -9.57
C ALA A 99 0.45 14.67 -9.97
N LYS A 100 -0.76 14.66 -9.44
CA LYS A 100 -1.66 15.82 -9.46
C LYS A 100 -2.00 16.25 -8.04
N ALA A 101 -2.13 17.56 -7.85
CA ALA A 101 -2.65 18.10 -6.61
C ALA A 101 -4.15 17.78 -6.49
N THR A 102 -4.58 17.32 -5.33
CA THR A 102 -5.98 17.00 -5.07
C THR A 102 -6.42 17.56 -3.72
N LYS A 103 -7.73 17.80 -3.58
CA LYS A 103 -8.36 18.15 -2.30
C LYS A 103 -9.05 16.93 -1.74
N LEU A 104 -8.65 16.54 -0.53
CA LEU A 104 -9.27 15.43 0.18
C LEU A 104 -10.66 15.85 0.69
N ALA A 105 -11.61 14.92 0.63
CA ALA A 105 -12.94 15.15 1.17
C ALA A 105 -12.89 15.12 2.71
N PRO A 106 -13.70 15.94 3.40
CA PRO A 106 -13.78 15.90 4.84
C PRO A 106 -14.25 14.53 5.34
N PRO A 107 -13.74 14.07 6.51
CA PRO A 107 -14.15 12.80 7.10
C PRO A 107 -15.67 12.81 7.37
N LYS A 108 -16.33 11.69 7.05
CA LYS A 108 -17.76 11.56 7.35
C LYS A 108 -17.94 11.48 8.87
N PRO A 109 -18.90 12.22 9.46
CA PRO A 109 -19.16 12.13 10.88
C PRO A 109 -19.56 10.70 11.26
N PRO A 110 -19.29 10.26 12.50
CA PRO A 110 -19.74 8.96 12.98
C PRO A 110 -21.27 8.86 12.84
N SER A 111 -21.75 7.81 12.19
CA SER A 111 -23.20 7.57 12.08
C SER A 111 -23.76 7.24 13.46
N TYR A 112 -24.62 8.12 13.99
CA TYR A 112 -25.28 7.97 15.28
C TYR A 112 -26.47 6.98 15.27
N GLU A 113 -26.81 6.39 14.11
CA GLU A 113 -27.95 5.45 14.00
C GLU A 113 -27.76 4.16 14.81
N LYS A 114 -26.54 3.85 15.27
CA LYS A 114 -26.30 2.70 16.15
C LYS A 114 -26.63 2.95 17.63
N ALA A 115 -26.87 4.19 18.06
CA ALA A 115 -27.14 4.50 19.46
C ALA A 115 -28.60 4.30 19.88
N THR A 116 -29.55 4.21 18.94
CA THR A 116 -30.99 4.05 19.22
C THR A 116 -31.54 2.65 18.96
N SER A 117 -30.73 1.69 18.52
CA SER A 117 -31.15 0.28 18.49
C SER A 117 -30.79 -0.42 19.80
N SER A 118 -31.47 -0.01 20.88
CA SER A 118 -31.48 -0.76 22.14
C SER A 118 -32.38 -1.99 22.00
N GLN A 119 -31.95 -3.00 21.25
CA GLN A 119 -32.43 -4.36 21.48
C GLN A 119 -31.46 -5.06 22.44
N PRO A 120 -31.94 -5.64 23.55
CA PRO A 120 -31.08 -6.43 24.42
C PRO A 120 -30.45 -7.58 23.61
N PRO A 121 -29.18 -7.94 23.87
CA PRO A 121 -28.54 -9.05 23.18
C PRO A 121 -29.33 -10.32 23.49
N SER A 122 -30.01 -10.86 22.48
CA SER A 122 -30.61 -12.19 22.58
C SER A 122 -29.50 -13.20 22.91
N ALA A 123 -29.80 -14.09 23.85
CA ALA A 123 -28.91 -15.16 24.30
C ALA A 123 -28.26 -15.88 23.11
N PRO A 124 -26.99 -16.31 23.23
CA PRO A 124 -26.27 -16.95 22.14
C PRO A 124 -27.00 -18.24 21.76
N SER A 125 -27.75 -18.18 20.66
CA SER A 125 -28.35 -19.35 20.04
C SER A 125 -27.21 -20.20 19.49
N TYR A 126 -26.97 -21.34 20.13
CA TYR A 126 -26.09 -22.40 19.63
C TYR A 126 -26.72 -23.05 18.39
N GLN A 127 -26.84 -22.31 17.30
CA GLN A 127 -27.11 -22.89 15.99
C GLN A 127 -25.79 -23.07 15.24
N ARG A 128 -25.46 -24.36 15.15
CA ARG A 128 -24.47 -25.01 14.29
C ARG A 128 -24.23 -24.19 13.00
N LYS A 129 -22.95 -23.93 12.73
CA LYS A 129 -22.42 -23.18 11.58
C LYS A 129 -23.28 -23.38 10.32
N ARG A 130 -23.75 -22.28 9.74
CA ARG A 130 -24.46 -22.27 8.45
C ARG A 130 -23.63 -23.04 7.41
N PRO A 131 -24.21 -23.96 6.63
CA PRO A 131 -23.57 -24.50 5.44
C PRO A 131 -23.23 -23.33 4.51
N ARG A 132 -22.03 -23.36 3.91
CA ARG A 132 -21.63 -22.40 2.88
C ARG A 132 -22.71 -22.36 1.80
N GLN A 133 -23.25 -21.19 1.51
CA GLN A 133 -23.99 -20.96 0.27
C GLN A 133 -22.96 -20.97 -0.87
N ASP A 134 -22.81 -22.12 -1.53
CA ASP A 134 -22.22 -22.15 -2.86
C ASP A 134 -23.19 -21.46 -3.81
N SER A 135 -22.80 -20.27 -4.28
CA SER A 135 -23.55 -19.56 -5.32
C SER A 135 -23.43 -20.34 -6.64
N PRO A 136 -24.53 -20.64 -7.35
CA PRO A 136 -24.51 -21.46 -8.57
C PRO A 136 -23.86 -20.77 -9.80
N GLN A 137 -23.34 -19.56 -9.67
CA GLN A 137 -22.87 -18.73 -10.78
C GLN A 137 -21.49 -19.11 -11.34
N ARG A 138 -20.76 -20.04 -10.68
CA ARG A 138 -19.40 -20.42 -11.07
C ARG A 138 -19.37 -21.38 -12.29
N LEU A 139 -20.41 -22.19 -12.50
CA LEU A 139 -20.42 -23.22 -13.55
C LEU A 139 -20.60 -22.61 -14.96
N ASP A 140 -21.47 -21.62 -15.11
CA ASP A 140 -21.69 -20.93 -16.40
C ASP A 140 -20.44 -20.17 -16.88
N SER A 141 -19.64 -19.67 -15.94
CA SER A 141 -18.40 -18.97 -16.25
C SER A 141 -17.30 -19.92 -16.76
N ILE A 142 -17.26 -21.16 -16.24
CA ILE A 142 -16.27 -22.16 -16.67
C ILE A 142 -16.62 -22.71 -18.06
N SER A 143 -17.90 -22.94 -18.35
CA SER A 143 -18.35 -23.38 -19.68
C SER A 143 -18.02 -22.34 -20.76
N GLN A 144 -18.24 -21.05 -20.47
CA GLN A 144 -17.89 -19.96 -21.40
C GLN A 144 -16.38 -19.85 -21.66
N VAL A 145 -15.53 -20.21 -20.69
CA VAL A 145 -14.07 -20.23 -20.87
C VAL A 145 -13.66 -21.38 -21.79
N TRP A 146 -14.26 -22.57 -21.62
CA TRP A 146 -14.01 -23.72 -22.50
C TRP A 146 -14.46 -23.45 -23.94
N ASP A 147 -15.63 -22.86 -24.14
CA ASP A 147 -16.13 -22.52 -25.49
C ASP A 147 -15.23 -21.53 -26.22
N LYS A 148 -14.68 -20.54 -25.49
CA LYS A 148 -13.73 -19.57 -26.05
C LYS A 148 -12.39 -20.21 -26.40
N LEU A 149 -11.91 -21.13 -25.57
CA LEU A 149 -10.66 -21.85 -25.82
C LEU A 149 -10.78 -22.73 -27.07
N GLN A 150 -11.89 -23.46 -27.22
CA GLN A 150 -12.15 -24.30 -28.40
C GLN A 150 -12.31 -23.48 -29.68
N LYS A 151 -12.91 -22.28 -29.59
CA LYS A 151 -12.94 -21.32 -30.72
C LYS A 151 -11.56 -20.78 -31.10
N LEU A 152 -10.69 -20.54 -30.12
CA LEU A 152 -9.31 -20.12 -30.38
C LEU A 152 -8.49 -21.24 -31.01
N GLU A 153 -8.63 -22.48 -30.54
CA GLU A 153 -7.95 -23.65 -31.12
C GLU A 153 -8.37 -23.89 -32.57
N SER A 154 -9.68 -23.81 -32.87
CA SER A 154 -10.17 -23.97 -34.24
C SER A 154 -9.71 -22.85 -35.18
N LEU A 155 -9.68 -21.60 -34.70
CA LEU A 155 -9.10 -20.48 -35.46
C LEU A 155 -7.59 -20.69 -35.72
N PHE A 156 -6.85 -21.16 -34.71
CA PHE A 156 -5.43 -21.43 -34.83
C PHE A 156 -5.17 -22.53 -35.87
N HIS A 157 -5.90 -23.65 -35.82
CA HIS A 157 -5.78 -24.73 -36.78
C HIS A 157 -6.16 -24.30 -38.20
N SER A 158 -7.19 -23.47 -38.35
CA SER A 158 -7.56 -22.88 -39.65
C SER A 158 -6.44 -21.99 -40.20
N LYS A 159 -5.88 -21.11 -39.36
CA LYS A 159 -4.82 -20.18 -39.78
C LYS A 159 -3.53 -20.90 -40.13
N VAL A 160 -3.16 -21.93 -39.37
CA VAL A 160 -2.02 -22.79 -39.67
C VAL A 160 -2.26 -23.57 -40.97
N GLY A 161 -3.47 -24.06 -41.21
CA GLY A 161 -3.86 -24.70 -42.47
C GLY A 161 -3.73 -23.76 -43.68
N GLU A 162 -4.17 -22.51 -43.56
CA GLU A 162 -4.01 -21.48 -44.60
C GLU A 162 -2.53 -21.19 -44.89
N LEU A 163 -1.73 -20.96 -43.85
CA LEU A 163 -0.31 -20.63 -43.98
C LEU A 163 0.53 -21.80 -44.51
N THR A 164 0.12 -23.05 -44.21
CA THR A 164 0.77 -24.25 -44.75
C THR A 164 0.36 -24.49 -46.21
N ALA A 165 -0.89 -24.24 -46.59
CA ALA A 165 -1.34 -24.29 -47.98
C ALA A 165 -0.71 -23.18 -48.84
N GLU A 166 -0.55 -21.98 -48.28
CA GLU A 166 0.15 -20.86 -48.93
C GLU A 166 1.65 -21.17 -49.12
N ASN A 167 2.32 -21.72 -48.10
CA ASN A 167 3.70 -22.19 -48.22
C ASN A 167 3.86 -23.32 -49.24
N ALA A 168 2.90 -24.24 -49.34
CA ALA A 168 2.91 -25.30 -50.33
C ALA A 168 2.79 -24.74 -51.76
N LYS A 169 1.88 -23.79 -51.99
CA LYS A 169 1.76 -23.08 -53.28
C LYS A 169 3.03 -22.34 -53.67
N LEU A 170 3.72 -21.72 -52.71
CA LEU A 170 4.99 -21.04 -52.97
C LEU A 170 6.14 -22.01 -53.29
N ARG A 171 6.07 -23.26 -52.83
CA ARG A 171 7.06 -24.30 -53.19
C ARG A 171 6.85 -24.90 -54.58
N ASP A 172 5.63 -24.88 -55.10
CA ASP A 172 5.34 -25.34 -56.47
C ASP A 172 5.74 -24.30 -57.54
N TYR A 173 5.92 -23.03 -57.17
CA TYR A 173 6.50 -21.99 -58.02
C TYR A 173 8.05 -21.99 -58.01
N LYS A 174 8.66 -23.17 -58.10
CA LYS A 174 10.10 -23.29 -58.38
C LYS A 174 10.31 -23.28 -59.90
N PRO A 175 10.90 -22.24 -60.52
CA PRO A 175 11.21 -22.29 -61.94
C PRO A 175 12.28 -23.37 -62.17
N LYS A 176 12.15 -24.13 -63.26
CA LYS A 176 13.21 -25.00 -63.78
C LYS A 176 14.47 -24.16 -64.05
N PRO A 177 15.69 -24.67 -63.79
CA PRO A 177 16.90 -24.00 -64.23
C PRO A 177 17.10 -24.34 -65.71
N ASP A 178 16.68 -23.45 -66.61
CA ASP A 178 17.22 -23.43 -67.96
C ASP A 178 18.31 -22.37 -68.03
N GLU A 179 19.43 -22.80 -68.58
CA GLU A 179 20.68 -22.08 -68.71
C GLU A 179 20.54 -20.88 -69.65
N SER A 180 21.30 -19.84 -69.30
CA SER A 180 21.89 -18.81 -70.17
C SER A 180 21.28 -17.41 -70.14
N GLN A 181 22.22 -16.48 -69.88
CA GLN A 181 22.22 -15.05 -70.21
C GLN A 181 21.79 -14.07 -69.11
N ALA A 182 22.81 -13.66 -68.36
CA ALA A 182 23.23 -12.26 -68.17
C ALA A 182 22.11 -11.22 -68.00
N GLU A 183 21.90 -10.79 -66.76
CA GLU A 183 21.80 -9.36 -66.43
C GLU A 183 22.16 -9.14 -64.95
N THR A 184 23.34 -8.57 -64.76
CA THR A 184 23.94 -8.19 -63.49
C THR A 184 23.39 -6.84 -63.07
N THR A 185 22.45 -6.77 -62.13
CA THR A 185 22.27 -5.68 -61.13
C THR A 185 21.01 -5.90 -60.30
N GLN A 186 21.06 -6.72 -59.22
CA GLN A 186 20.13 -6.64 -58.06
C GLN A 186 20.35 -7.62 -56.86
N PRO A 187 21.25 -8.63 -56.85
CA PRO A 187 21.33 -9.57 -55.72
C PRO A 187 22.02 -9.01 -54.47
N THR A 188 22.77 -7.92 -54.59
CA THR A 188 23.59 -7.37 -53.49
C THR A 188 22.72 -6.69 -52.42
N ASP A 189 21.69 -5.93 -52.81
CA ASP A 189 20.81 -5.22 -51.87
C ASP A 189 19.96 -6.18 -51.03
N GLN A 190 19.38 -7.22 -51.65
CA GLN A 190 18.61 -8.23 -50.91
C GLN A 190 19.49 -9.05 -49.96
N SER A 191 20.73 -9.35 -50.36
CA SER A 191 21.69 -10.01 -49.48
C SER A 191 22.07 -9.12 -48.28
N GLN A 192 22.23 -7.81 -48.50
CA GLN A 192 22.55 -6.86 -47.44
C GLN A 192 21.41 -6.76 -46.43
N VAL A 193 20.18 -6.63 -46.90
CA VAL A 193 18.96 -6.58 -46.07
C VAL A 193 18.78 -7.86 -45.23
N VAL A 194 19.06 -9.03 -45.81
CA VAL A 194 18.98 -10.31 -45.07
C VAL A 194 20.06 -10.40 -43.98
N ILE A 195 21.25 -9.84 -44.21
CA ILE A 195 22.32 -9.79 -43.20
C ILE A 195 21.93 -8.84 -42.05
N GLU A 196 21.41 -7.66 -42.36
CA GLU A 196 20.92 -6.69 -41.37
C GLU A 196 19.77 -7.26 -40.53
N LEU A 197 18.77 -7.87 -41.17
CA LEU A 197 17.66 -8.52 -40.47
C LEU A 197 18.10 -9.67 -39.56
N ARG A 198 19.17 -10.40 -39.94
CA ARG A 198 19.75 -11.45 -39.08
C ARG A 198 20.49 -10.86 -37.90
N ALA A 199 21.24 -9.78 -38.09
CA ALA A 199 21.92 -9.08 -37.01
C ALA A 199 20.91 -8.48 -36.02
N GLU A 200 19.82 -7.89 -36.52
CA GLU A 200 18.75 -7.35 -35.68
C GLU A 200 17.99 -8.46 -34.94
N ASN A 201 17.70 -9.59 -35.60
CA ASN A 201 17.12 -10.76 -34.91
C ASN A 201 18.02 -11.30 -33.81
N ALA A 202 19.35 -11.31 -34.00
CA ALA A 202 20.29 -11.73 -32.98
C ALA A 202 20.26 -10.77 -31.77
N ARG A 203 20.28 -9.45 -32.03
CA ARG A 203 20.19 -8.42 -31.00
C ARG A 203 18.87 -8.49 -30.22
N LEU A 204 17.75 -8.68 -30.91
CA LEU A 204 16.44 -8.82 -30.27
C LEU A 204 16.37 -10.07 -29.39
N ARG A 205 17.01 -11.17 -29.80
CA ARG A 205 17.08 -12.39 -28.98
C ARG A 205 17.90 -12.19 -27.71
N GLU A 206 19.04 -11.50 -27.79
CA GLU A 206 19.82 -11.14 -26.60
C GLU A 206 19.03 -10.24 -25.64
N GLU A 207 18.33 -9.23 -26.17
CA GLU A 207 17.53 -8.33 -25.36
C GLU A 207 16.36 -9.05 -24.68
N VAL A 208 15.71 -9.97 -25.40
CA VAL A 208 14.67 -10.83 -24.81
C VAL A 208 15.23 -11.68 -23.69
N GLU A 209 16.43 -12.25 -23.85
CA GLU A 209 17.03 -13.08 -22.81
C GLU A 209 17.44 -12.25 -21.59
N ARG A 210 17.98 -11.06 -21.81
CA ARG A 210 18.28 -10.08 -20.75
C ARG A 210 17.03 -9.66 -19.98
N LEU A 211 15.92 -9.41 -20.69
CA LEU A 211 14.65 -9.06 -20.07
C LEU A 211 14.05 -10.22 -19.28
N LYS A 212 14.13 -11.45 -19.79
CA LYS A 212 13.72 -12.64 -19.03
C LYS A 212 14.53 -12.82 -17.75
N SER A 213 15.85 -12.66 -17.81
CA SER A 213 16.69 -12.71 -16.60
C SER A 213 16.25 -11.66 -15.58
N LYS A 214 16.05 -10.42 -16.02
CA LYS A 214 15.58 -9.34 -15.15
C LYS A 214 14.18 -9.62 -14.56
N GLN A 215 13.30 -10.25 -15.34
CA GLN A 215 11.98 -10.66 -14.85
C GLN A 215 12.11 -11.69 -13.73
N VAL A 216 12.96 -12.70 -13.90
CA VAL A 216 13.21 -13.73 -12.87
C VAL A 216 13.77 -13.10 -11.59
N ASP A 217 14.73 -12.17 -11.71
CA ASP A 217 15.30 -11.46 -10.57
C ASP A 217 14.24 -10.63 -9.81
N LEU A 218 13.39 -9.91 -10.54
CA LEU A 218 12.29 -9.14 -9.96
C LEU A 218 11.24 -10.03 -9.30
N GLU A 219 10.90 -11.17 -9.91
CA GLU A 219 9.99 -12.14 -9.31
C GLU A 219 10.55 -12.71 -8.00
N ALA A 220 11.86 -12.98 -7.94
CA ALA A 220 12.53 -13.41 -6.73
C ALA A 220 12.53 -12.32 -5.63
N GLU A 221 12.78 -11.06 -5.99
CA GLU A 221 12.72 -9.93 -5.07
C GLU A 221 11.30 -9.73 -4.52
N VAL A 222 10.28 -9.78 -5.37
CA VAL A 222 8.87 -9.70 -4.95
C VAL A 222 8.51 -10.84 -4.00
N ALA A 223 8.95 -12.06 -4.29
CA ALA A 223 8.73 -13.20 -3.40
C ALA A 223 9.38 -12.97 -2.02
N SER A 224 10.63 -12.47 -2.00
CA SER A 224 11.33 -12.13 -0.75
C SER A 224 10.59 -11.05 0.05
N LEU A 225 10.19 -9.95 -0.59
CA LEU A 225 9.44 -8.87 0.06
C LEU A 225 8.11 -9.35 0.61
N GLN A 226 7.38 -10.22 -0.11
CA GLN A 226 6.15 -10.82 0.39
C GLN A 226 6.38 -11.70 1.62
N THR A 227 7.48 -12.45 1.67
CA THR A 227 7.83 -13.25 2.85
C THR A 227 8.20 -12.37 4.04
N ALA A 228 8.99 -11.32 3.84
CA ALA A 228 9.34 -10.35 4.87
C ALA A 228 8.09 -9.66 5.44
N GLN A 229 7.18 -9.22 4.56
CA GLN A 229 5.92 -8.59 4.96
C GLN A 229 5.02 -9.52 5.77
N ARG A 230 4.98 -10.82 5.44
CA ARG A 230 4.24 -11.81 6.25
C ARG A 230 4.88 -11.96 7.63
N SER A 231 6.20 -12.05 7.71
CA SER A 231 6.89 -12.17 8.99
C SER A 231 6.68 -10.94 9.89
N GLU A 232 6.72 -9.74 9.33
CA GLU A 232 6.44 -8.50 10.07
C GLU A 232 5.00 -8.49 10.60
N LYS A 233 4.03 -8.84 9.75
CA LYS A 233 2.63 -8.96 10.19
C LYS A 233 2.44 -9.97 11.31
N ASP A 234 3.13 -11.10 11.26
CA ASP A 234 3.06 -12.14 12.29
C ASP A 234 3.69 -11.62 13.61
N THR A 235 4.78 -10.84 13.55
CA THR A 235 5.36 -10.21 14.75
C THR A 235 4.44 -9.16 15.38
N GLU A 236 3.75 -8.36 14.58
CA GLU A 236 2.74 -7.41 15.08
C GLU A 236 1.57 -8.14 15.74
N GLU A 237 1.11 -9.25 15.15
CA GLU A 237 0.00 -10.05 15.67
C GLU A 237 0.37 -10.68 17.03
N VAL A 238 1.59 -11.17 17.19
CA VAL A 238 2.12 -11.65 18.48
C VAL A 238 2.15 -10.53 19.53
N ALA A 239 2.68 -9.36 19.19
CA ALA A 239 2.71 -8.22 20.12
C ALA A 239 1.31 -7.76 20.56
N ILE A 240 0.32 -7.82 19.65
CA ILE A 240 -1.08 -7.51 19.97
C ILE A 240 -1.67 -8.54 20.94
N ILE A 241 -1.33 -9.83 20.78
CA ILE A 241 -1.77 -10.88 21.71
C ILE A 241 -1.19 -10.62 23.10
N GLU A 242 0.11 -10.33 23.22
CA GLU A 242 0.75 -10.02 24.49
C GLU A 242 0.12 -8.80 25.18
N ILE A 243 -0.13 -7.72 24.44
CA ILE A 243 -0.80 -6.52 24.98
C ILE A 243 -2.22 -6.86 25.45
N ARG A 244 -2.96 -7.71 24.72
CA ARG A 244 -4.30 -8.13 25.13
C ARG A 244 -4.24 -8.93 26.43
N ASP A 245 -3.30 -9.86 26.56
CA ASP A 245 -3.12 -10.65 27.77
C ASP A 245 -2.76 -9.76 28.98
N ASP A 246 -1.92 -8.75 28.77
CA ASP A 246 -1.59 -7.74 29.78
C ASP A 246 -2.81 -6.92 30.19
N ILE A 247 -3.64 -6.50 29.24
CA ILE A 247 -4.90 -5.78 29.51
C ILE A 247 -5.84 -6.67 30.33
N GLU A 248 -6.05 -7.93 29.95
CA GLU A 248 -6.91 -8.86 30.70
C GLU A 248 -6.38 -9.12 32.12
N SER A 249 -5.05 -9.16 32.29
CA SER A 249 -4.40 -9.25 33.60
C SER A 249 -4.63 -8.00 34.44
N LEU A 250 -4.49 -6.81 33.83
CA LEU A 250 -4.75 -5.53 34.48
C LEU A 250 -6.23 -5.35 34.83
N GLU A 251 -7.16 -5.75 33.96
CA GLU A 251 -8.60 -5.73 34.23
C GLU A 251 -8.95 -6.64 35.40
N ARG A 252 -8.37 -7.84 35.47
CA ARG A 252 -8.53 -8.73 36.64
C ARG A 252 -8.02 -8.08 37.92
N ARG A 253 -6.86 -7.43 37.88
CA ARG A 253 -6.30 -6.70 39.04
C ARG A 253 -7.15 -5.49 39.42
N LEU A 254 -7.65 -4.74 38.44
CA LEU A 254 -8.53 -3.59 38.66
C LEU A 254 -9.84 -4.05 39.30
N SER A 255 -10.45 -5.11 38.76
CA SER A 255 -11.63 -5.76 39.34
C SER A 255 -11.36 -6.23 40.78
N TRP A 256 -10.19 -6.76 41.07
CA TRP A 256 -9.77 -7.07 42.44
C TRP A 256 -9.64 -5.85 43.35
N VAL A 257 -9.21 -4.70 42.85
CA VAL A 257 -9.11 -3.46 43.65
C VAL A 257 -10.47 -2.79 43.83
N GLU A 258 -11.28 -2.80 42.78
CA GLU A 258 -12.61 -2.20 42.73
C GLU A 258 -13.61 -3.02 43.55
N ASN A 259 -13.56 -4.35 43.44
CA ASN A 259 -14.36 -5.27 44.25
C ASN A 259 -13.69 -5.62 45.59
N GLY A 260 -12.37 -5.52 45.72
CA GLY A 260 -11.62 -5.76 46.96
C GLY A 260 -11.65 -4.59 47.94
N LYS A 261 -12.27 -3.46 47.57
CA LYS A 261 -13.02 -2.63 48.53
C LYS A 261 -14.32 -3.34 48.91
N ASP A 262 -14.24 -4.62 49.27
CA ASP A 262 -15.39 -5.37 49.71
C ASP A 262 -15.79 -4.75 51.05
N GLU A 263 -16.82 -3.91 51.01
CA GLU A 263 -17.32 -3.20 52.18
C GLU A 263 -17.66 -4.23 53.28
N TYR A 264 -17.99 -5.46 52.89
CA TYR A 264 -18.18 -6.61 53.76
C TYR A 264 -16.89 -7.05 54.47
N PHE A 265 -15.77 -7.22 53.75
CA PHE A 265 -14.47 -7.57 54.34
C PHE A 265 -13.96 -6.47 55.29
N ILE A 266 -14.10 -5.20 54.88
CA ILE A 266 -13.73 -4.06 55.73
C ILE A 266 -14.64 -3.98 56.97
N LYS A 267 -15.94 -4.25 56.84
CA LYS A 267 -16.87 -4.33 57.97
C LYS A 267 -16.53 -5.48 58.90
N GLN A 268 -16.14 -6.63 58.38
CA GLN A 268 -15.76 -7.80 59.17
C GLN A 268 -14.49 -7.54 59.99
N ILE A 269 -13.45 -6.97 59.39
CA ILE A 269 -12.23 -6.55 60.11
C ILE A 269 -12.57 -5.52 61.20
N LYS A 270 -13.41 -4.53 60.89
CA LYS A 270 -13.84 -3.53 61.87
C LYS A 270 -14.60 -4.19 63.02
N GLN A 271 -15.50 -5.13 62.73
CA GLN A 271 -16.27 -5.83 63.75
C GLN A 271 -15.36 -6.66 64.66
N GLU A 272 -14.43 -7.45 64.10
CA GLU A 272 -13.47 -8.22 64.89
C GLU A 272 -12.59 -7.34 65.78
N ILE A 273 -12.13 -6.19 65.27
CA ILE A 273 -11.35 -5.22 66.09
C ILE A 273 -12.21 -4.63 67.21
N PHE A 274 -13.48 -4.30 66.94
CA PHE A 274 -14.40 -3.78 67.94
C PHE A 274 -14.69 -4.82 69.03
N ASP A 275 -14.92 -6.08 68.64
CA ASP A 275 -15.18 -7.16 69.57
C ASP A 275 -13.95 -7.44 70.44
N GLU A 276 -12.74 -7.43 69.86
CA GLU A 276 -11.46 -7.58 70.60
C GLU A 276 -11.18 -6.39 71.54
N LEU A 277 -11.53 -5.16 71.16
CA LEU A 277 -11.42 -4.00 72.05
C LEU A 277 -12.46 -4.06 73.17
N ALA A 278 -13.69 -4.47 72.86
CA ALA A 278 -14.75 -4.63 73.84
C ALA A 278 -14.40 -5.72 74.87
N THR A 279 -13.85 -6.86 74.43
CA THR A 279 -13.37 -7.91 75.35
C THR A 279 -12.21 -7.44 76.22
N ARG A 280 -11.29 -6.62 75.72
CA ARG A 280 -10.20 -6.05 76.54
C ARG A 280 -10.67 -4.98 77.53
N VAL A 281 -11.72 -4.23 77.20
CA VAL A 281 -12.29 -3.19 78.08
C VAL A 281 -13.25 -3.77 79.11
N LEU A 282 -13.99 -4.83 78.76
CA LEU A 282 -14.96 -5.49 79.65
C LEU A 282 -14.38 -6.69 80.41
N GLY A 283 -13.26 -7.25 79.93
CA GLY A 283 -12.54 -8.38 80.52
C GLY A 283 -11.25 -8.00 81.24
N GLY A 284 -11.06 -6.71 81.52
CA GLY A 284 -10.05 -6.18 82.44
C GLY A 284 -10.65 -5.84 83.80
#